data_AF-A0A699VP59-F1
#
_entry.id   AF-A0A699VP59-F1
#
_cell.length_a   1.000
_cell.length_b   1.000
_cell.length_c   1.000
_cell.angle_alpha   90.00
_cell.angle_beta   90.00
_cell.angle_gamma   90.00
#
_symmetry.space_group_name_H-M   'P 1'
#
loop_
_entity.id
_entity.type
_entity.pdbx_description
1 polymer ?
#
loop_
_entity_poly.entity_id
_entity_poly.type
_entity_poly.pdbx_seq_one_letter_code
_entity_poly.pdbx_strand_id
1 'polypeptide(L)' 'MTKLTQKGVNFDWGEKEENAFQLIKQKLCSASILALPEGKEDFVAYCDASHKGLGVVLMRREK' A
#
# COMPACT_ATOMS: atom_id res chain seq x y z
N MET A 1 -3.40 -6.33 14.71
CA MET A 1 -3.77 -7.64 14.15
C MET A 1 -5.19 -7.52 13.63
N THR A 2 -5.47 -7.97 12.41
CA THR A 2 -6.85 -7.94 11.87
C THR A 2 -7.68 -9.05 12.51
N LYS A 3 -9.00 -8.87 12.59
CA LYS A 3 -9.92 -9.82 13.24
C LYS A 3 -9.81 -11.24 12.67
N LEU A 4 -9.59 -11.37 11.35
CA LEU A 4 -9.49 -12.66 10.64
C LEU A 4 -8.28 -13.51 11.04
N THR A 5 -7.22 -12.91 11.57
CA THR A 5 -5.98 -13.63 11.95
C THR A 5 -5.83 -13.79 13.45
N GLN A 6 -6.86 -13.40 14.23
CA GLN A 6 -6.82 -13.45 15.67
C GLN A 6 -7.05 -14.89 16.17
N LYS A 7 -6.19 -15.35 17.09
CA LYS A 7 -6.32 -16.67 17.70
C LYS A 7 -7.66 -16.81 18.41
N GLY A 8 -8.36 -17.93 18.17
CA GLY A 8 -9.67 -18.21 18.77
C GLY A 8 -10.86 -17.53 18.09
N VAL A 9 -10.63 -16.80 16.99
CA VAL A 9 -11.69 -16.27 16.12
C VAL A 9 -11.82 -17.19 14.91
N ASN A 10 -13.05 -17.59 14.59
CA ASN A 10 -13.31 -18.35 13.36
C ASN A 10 -13.02 -17.47 12.15
N PHE A 11 -12.35 -18.05 11.15
CA PHE A 11 -12.09 -17.38 9.88
C PHE A 11 -13.40 -17.30 9.08
N ASP A 12 -14.05 -16.14 9.12
CA ASP A 12 -15.27 -15.85 8.39
C ASP A 12 -14.94 -14.89 7.24
N TRP A 13 -15.06 -15.38 6.01
CA TRP A 13 -14.78 -14.61 4.81
C TRP A 13 -16.09 -14.28 4.10
N GLY A 14 -16.63 -13.12 4.44
CA GLY A 14 -17.87 -12.62 3.87
C GLY A 14 -17.64 -11.64 2.72
N GLU A 15 -18.74 -11.04 2.29
CA GLU A 15 -18.75 -10.04 1.22
C GLU A 15 -17.90 -8.80 1.56
N LYS A 16 -17.83 -8.40 2.84
CA LYS A 16 -17.05 -7.23 3.26
C LYS A 16 -15.55 -7.47 3.10
N GLU A 17 -15.09 -8.64 3.53
CA GLU A 17 -13.69 -9.06 3.41
C GLU A 17 -13.29 -9.22 1.94
N GLU A 18 -14.14 -9.86 1.13
CA GLU A 18 -13.92 -10.02 -0.31
C GLU A 18 -13.85 -8.66 -1.03
N ASN A 19 -14.80 -7.76 -0.77
CA ASN A 19 -14.81 -6.42 -1.38
C ASN A 19 -13.56 -5.62 -1.01
N ALA A 20 -13.12 -5.67 0.25
CA ALA A 20 -11.88 -5.02 0.69
C ALA A 20 -10.65 -5.64 0.00
N PHE A 21 -10.61 -6.96 -0.14
CA PHE A 21 -9.52 -7.66 -0.80
C PHE A 21 -9.43 -7.30 -2.29
N GLN A 22 -10.56 -7.29 -3.01
CA GLN A 22 -10.60 -6.89 -4.41
C GLN A 22 -10.23 -5.43 -4.61
N LEU A 23 -10.68 -4.54 -3.72
CA LEU A 23 -10.29 -3.12 -3.77
C LEU A 23 -8.77 -2.95 -3.60
N ILE A 24 -8.15 -3.68 -2.68
CA ILE A 24 -6.69 -3.65 -2.48
C ILE A 24 -5.98 -4.16 -3.73
N LYS A 25 -6.42 -5.29 -4.31
CA LYS A 25 -5.88 -5.81 -5.57
C LYS A 25 -5.96 -4.78 -6.68
N GLN A 26 -7.13 -4.16 -6.86
CA GLN A 26 -7.32 -3.13 -7.88
C GLN A 26 -6.36 -1.97 -7.68
N LYS A 27 -6.24 -1.42 -6.46
CA LYS A 27 -5.35 -0.29 -6.18
C LYS A 27 -3.87 -0.61 -6.37
N LEU A 28 -3.45 -1.83 -6.00
CA LEU A 28 -2.05 -2.25 -6.17
C LEU A 28 -1.70 -2.55 -7.64
N CYS A 29 -2.64 -3.12 -8.40
CA CYS A 29 -2.42 -3.44 -9.81
C CYS A 29 -2.63 -2.25 -10.75
N SER A 30 -3.35 -1.20 -10.32
CA SER A 30 -3.59 0.01 -11.12
C SER A 30 -2.60 1.14 -10.86
N ALA A 31 -1.79 1.03 -9.80
CA ALA A 31 -0.74 2.02 -9.52
C ALA A 31 0.21 2.12 -10.71
N SER A 32 0.56 3.35 -11.10
CA SER A 32 1.50 3.60 -12.18
C SER A 32 2.79 2.82 -11.93
N ILE A 33 3.26 2.11 -12.96
CA ILE A 33 4.50 1.36 -12.94
C ILE A 33 5.59 2.25 -12.36
N LEU A 34 6.30 1.73 -11.36
CA LEU A 34 7.56 2.30 -10.88
C LEU A 34 8.52 2.32 -12.08
N ALA A 35 8.49 3.40 -12.84
CA ALA A 35 9.33 3.56 -14.01
C ALA A 35 10.78 3.58 -13.55
N LEU A 36 11.68 3.07 -14.39
CA LEU A 36 13.10 3.18 -14.13
C LEU A 36 13.46 4.66 -13.96
N PRO A 37 14.28 5.01 -12.96
CA PRO A 37 14.77 6.37 -12.81
C PRO A 37 15.70 6.68 -14.00
N GLU A 38 15.15 7.30 -15.05
CA GLU A 38 15.90 7.77 -16.21
C GLU A 38 16.24 9.26 -16.03
N GLY A 39 17.54 9.60 -16.17
CA GLY A 39 18.04 10.97 -16.12
C GLY A 39 18.58 11.43 -14.76
N LYS A 40 18.84 12.74 -14.63
CA LYS A 40 19.34 13.42 -13.43
C LYS A 40 18.24 14.19 -12.70
N GLU A 41 17.00 13.72 -12.78
CA GLU A 41 15.87 14.44 -12.18
C GLU A 41 15.89 14.28 -10.66
N ASP A 42 15.55 15.34 -9.94
CA ASP A 42 15.51 15.33 -8.48
C ASP A 42 14.37 14.42 -7.99
N PHE A 43 14.66 13.68 -6.91
CA PHE A 43 13.68 12.90 -6.20
C PHE A 43 13.27 13.60 -4.90
N VAL A 44 12.00 13.42 -4.52
CA VAL A 44 11.47 13.87 -3.24
C VAL A 44 11.07 12.65 -2.42
N ALA A 45 11.61 12.55 -1.21
CA ALA A 45 11.19 11.55 -0.24
C ALA A 45 10.03 12.10 0.59
N TYR A 46 8.85 11.48 0.46
CA TYR A 46 7.71 11.73 1.32
C TYR A 46 7.74 10.72 2.44
N CYS A 47 7.90 11.21 3.68
CA CYS A 47 8.01 10.37 4.86
C CYS A 47 6.75 10.51 5.70
N ASP A 48 6.22 9.40 6.20
CA ASP A 48 5.17 9.38 7.20
C ASP A 48 5.56 8.47 8.37
N ALA A 49 4.98 8.75 9.53
CA ALA A 49 5.27 8.03 10.76
C ALA A 49 3.98 7.81 11.54
N SER A 50 3.83 6.60 12.07
CA SER A 50 2.79 6.25 13.03
C SER A 50 3.41 5.58 14.25
N HIS A 51 2.65 5.43 15.33
CA HIS A 51 3.07 4.67 16.50
C HIS A 51 3.45 3.20 16.21
N LYS A 52 3.14 2.67 15.02
CA LYS A 52 3.35 1.27 14.66
C LYS A 52 4.42 1.08 13.58
N GLY A 53 4.86 2.15 12.92
CA GLY A 53 5.81 2.03 11.82
C GLY A 53 6.10 3.36 11.13
N LEU A 54 7.20 3.36 10.40
CA LEU A 54 7.65 4.45 9.55
C LEU A 54 7.47 4.04 8.09
N GLY A 55 7.02 4.96 7.26
CA GLY A 55 6.87 4.80 5.82
C GLY A 55 7.61 5.88 5.07
N VAL A 56 8.21 5.52 3.92
CA VAL A 56 8.82 6.48 3.00
C VAL A 56 8.45 6.09 1.58
N VAL A 57 8.03 7.08 0.79
CA VAL A 57 7.83 6.96 -0.66
C VAL A 57 8.79 7.91 -1.37
N LEU A 58 9.61 7.36 -2.26
CA LEU A 58 10.45 8.14 -3.16
C LEU A 58 9.65 8.44 -4.43
N MET A 59 9.41 9.72 -4.72
CA MET A 59 8.72 10.16 -5.94
C MET A 59 9.65 11.02 -6.79
N ARG A 60 9.64 10.79 -8.10
CA ARG A 60 10.31 11.68 -9.06
C ARG A 60 9.50 12.97 -9.16
N ARG A 61 10.16 14.12 -9.16
CA ARG A 61 9.47 15.40 -9.38
C ARG A 61 8.99 15.44 -10.84
N GLU A 62 7.68 15.51 -11.07
CA GLU A 62 7.15 15.84 -12.40
C GLU A 62 7.54 17.29 -12.74
N LYS A 63 7.77 17.55 -14.02
CA LYS A 63 8.19 18.87 -14.51
C LYS A 63 7.06 19.90 -14.40
#